data_AF-A0A8I1AEZ2-F1
#
_entry.id   AF-A0A8I1AEZ2-F1
#
_cell.length_a   1.000
_cell.length_b   1.000
_cell.length_c   1.000
_cell.angle_alpha   90.00
_cell.angle_beta   90.00
_cell.angle_gamma   90.00
#
_symmetry.space_group_name_H-M   'P 1'
#
loop_
_entity.id
_entity.type
_entity.pdbx_description
1 polymer ?
#
loop_
_entity_poly.entity_id
_entity_poly.type
_entity_poly.pdbx_seq_one_letter_code
_entity_poly.pdbx_strand_id
1 'polypeptide(L)'
;MKKIGLIGLSMLLLAGCGPDDVDTGVKATNEQTKQEVKAEKADEKRFKANASTEALGVKVNIAEVVIKPDRIEVGMNLENTNSDQVTWWPDQEGKIVVGDKQLNANMFMGDSVGGEIAGGVKQNGVLTF
;
A
#
# COMPACT_ATOMS: atom_id res chain seq x y z
N MET A 1 -55.79 7.28 -7.77
CA MET A 1 -55.07 7.08 -6.50
C MET A 1 -53.84 6.22 -6.75
N LYS A 2 -52.72 6.59 -6.13
CA LYS A 2 -51.45 5.86 -5.91
C LYS A 2 -50.53 5.62 -7.13
N LYS A 3 -49.55 6.52 -7.23
CA LYS A 3 -48.24 6.33 -7.87
C LYS A 3 -47.45 5.29 -7.07
N ILE A 4 -46.86 4.29 -7.71
CA ILE A 4 -45.81 3.45 -7.09
C ILE A 4 -44.60 3.52 -8.03
N GLY A 5 -43.67 4.40 -7.69
CA GLY A 5 -42.36 4.45 -8.30
C GLY A 5 -41.50 3.33 -7.75
N LEU A 6 -41.04 2.43 -8.62
CA LEU A 6 -39.92 1.54 -8.31
C LEU A 6 -38.65 2.39 -8.37
N ILE A 7 -38.10 2.74 -7.22
CA ILE A 7 -36.74 3.25 -7.10
C ILE A 7 -35.83 2.03 -7.25
N GLY A 8 -35.22 1.89 -8.43
CA GLY A 8 -34.17 0.91 -8.68
C GLY A 8 -32.94 1.26 -7.84
N LEU A 9 -32.64 0.43 -6.86
CA LEU A 9 -31.36 0.47 -6.15
C LEU A 9 -30.32 -0.23 -7.03
N SER A 10 -29.72 0.53 -7.95
CA SER A 10 -28.52 0.09 -8.67
C SER A 10 -27.35 0.07 -7.69
N MET A 11 -27.09 -1.10 -7.09
CA MET A 11 -25.80 -1.38 -6.46
C MET A 11 -24.75 -1.43 -7.56
N LEU A 12 -24.15 -0.27 -7.86
CA LEU A 12 -22.86 -0.20 -8.52
C LEU A 12 -21.85 -0.89 -7.61
N LEU A 13 -21.59 -2.16 -7.90
CA LEU A 13 -20.39 -2.84 -7.42
C LEU A 13 -19.20 -2.12 -8.05
N LEU A 14 -18.71 -1.10 -7.35
CA LEU A 14 -17.35 -0.61 -7.53
C LEU A 14 -16.43 -1.77 -7.16
N ALA A 15 -16.08 -2.59 -8.14
CA ALA A 15 -14.91 -3.44 -8.06
C ALA A 15 -13.70 -2.50 -7.97
N GLY A 16 -13.40 -2.05 -6.76
CA GLY A 16 -12.14 -1.40 -6.46
C GLY A 16 -11.06 -2.45 -6.69
N CYS A 17 -10.32 -2.32 -7.79
CA CYS A 17 -9.01 -2.93 -7.88
C CYS A 17 -8.18 -2.34 -6.74
N GLY A 18 -7.90 -3.16 -5.73
CA GLY A 18 -6.90 -2.84 -4.71
C GLY A 18 -5.52 -2.70 -5.35
N PRO A 19 -4.51 -2.27 -4.59
CA PRO A 19 -3.14 -2.08 -5.06
C PRO A 19 -2.38 -3.41 -5.30
N ASP A 20 -3.07 -4.43 -5.83
CA ASP A 20 -2.60 -5.81 -5.96
C ASP A 20 -1.35 -5.95 -6.86
N ASP A 21 -1.00 -4.90 -7.62
CA ASP A 21 0.11 -4.91 -8.58
C ASP A 21 1.36 -4.12 -8.13
N VAL A 22 1.44 -3.65 -6.89
CA VAL A 22 2.64 -2.97 -6.36
C VAL A 22 3.53 -3.93 -5.59
N ASP A 23 4.82 -3.96 -5.91
CA ASP A 23 5.79 -4.84 -5.24
C ASP A 23 6.12 -4.35 -3.83
N THR A 24 5.87 -5.19 -2.82
CA THR A 24 6.16 -4.91 -1.40
C THR A 24 7.52 -5.44 -0.94
N GLY A 25 8.27 -6.11 -1.81
CA GLY A 25 9.58 -6.70 -1.50
C GLY A 25 9.51 -8.08 -0.84
N VAL A 26 8.31 -8.59 -0.55
CA VAL A 26 8.09 -9.95 -0.03
C VAL A 26 7.50 -10.83 -1.14
N LYS A 27 8.18 -11.92 -1.47
CA LYS A 27 7.64 -12.93 -2.40
C LYS A 27 6.68 -13.83 -1.64
N ALA A 28 5.42 -13.94 -2.08
CA ALA A 28 4.50 -14.92 -1.54
C ALA A 28 5.07 -16.34 -1.76
N THR A 29 5.13 -17.13 -0.68
CA THR A 29 5.51 -18.55 -0.69
C THR A 29 4.43 -19.37 -1.39
N ASN A 30 4.38 -19.29 -2.72
CA ASN A 30 3.84 -20.27 -3.70
C ASN A 30 3.65 -19.67 -5.10
N GLU A 31 4.25 -18.53 -5.42
CA GLU A 31 4.33 -18.08 -6.81
C GLU A 31 5.71 -18.38 -7.37
N GLN A 32 5.75 -19.33 -8.30
CA GLN A 32 6.91 -19.58 -9.15
C GLN A 32 7.39 -18.25 -9.70
N THR A 33 8.69 -17.98 -9.53
CA THR A 33 9.39 -16.82 -10.07
C THR A 33 9.13 -16.71 -11.58
N LYS A 34 8.11 -15.93 -11.96
CA LYS A 34 8.12 -15.16 -13.18
C LYS A 34 8.45 -13.74 -12.76
N GLN A 35 9.64 -13.27 -13.13
CA GLN A 35 9.81 -11.85 -13.38
C GLN A 35 8.88 -11.53 -14.56
N GLU A 36 7.61 -11.24 -14.26
CA GLU A 36 6.78 -10.55 -15.22
C GLU A 36 7.35 -9.15 -15.32
N VAL A 37 7.91 -8.85 -16.48
CA VAL A 37 8.07 -7.47 -16.92
C VAL A 37 6.66 -6.91 -17.00
N LYS A 38 6.19 -6.28 -15.92
CA LYS A 38 4.86 -5.70 -15.83
C LYS A 38 4.76 -4.63 -16.91
N ALA A 39 3.74 -4.75 -17.77
CA ALA A 39 3.51 -3.80 -18.84
C ALA A 39 3.35 -2.39 -18.26
N GLU A 40 4.13 -1.44 -18.77
CA GLU A 40 3.94 -0.03 -18.47
C GLU A 40 2.51 0.36 -18.87
N LYS A 41 1.66 0.67 -17.89
CA LYS A 41 0.43 1.41 -18.14
C LYS A 41 0.87 2.83 -18.51
N ALA A 42 0.35 3.35 -19.62
CA ALA A 42 0.85 4.57 -20.27
C ALA A 42 0.94 5.81 -19.35
N ASP A 43 0.20 5.82 -18.23
CA ASP A 43 0.13 6.93 -17.29
C ASP A 43 0.76 6.63 -15.91
N GLU A 44 1.44 5.49 -15.75
CA GLU A 44 2.10 5.12 -14.50
C GLU A 44 3.62 5.25 -14.60
N LYS A 45 4.24 5.84 -13.57
CA LYS A 45 5.71 5.81 -13.41
C LYS A 45 6.07 4.92 -12.24
N ARG A 46 6.86 3.88 -12.50
CA ARG A 46 7.28 2.89 -11.50
C ARG A 46 8.76 3.02 -11.19
N PHE A 47 9.10 3.01 -9.91
CA PHE A 47 10.48 3.10 -9.43
C PHE A 47 10.73 1.99 -8.41
N LYS A 48 11.76 1.18 -8.65
CA LYS A 48 12.27 0.24 -7.63
C LYS A 48 13.14 1.02 -6.64
N ALA A 49 12.57 1.36 -5.49
CA ALA A 49 13.26 2.16 -4.47
C ALA A 49 14.35 1.34 -3.78
N ASN A 50 14.05 0.09 -3.42
CA ASN A 50 14.95 -0.81 -2.66
C ASN A 50 15.62 -0.11 -1.46
N ALA A 51 14.91 0.82 -0.82
CA ALA A 51 15.40 1.60 0.30
C ALA A 51 15.02 0.90 1.59
N SER A 52 15.94 0.88 2.56
CA SER A 52 15.71 0.26 3.86
C SER A 52 16.28 1.12 4.97
N THR A 53 15.58 1.20 6.09
CA THR A 53 16.05 1.82 7.32
C THR A 53 15.52 1.06 8.54
N GLU A 54 16.11 1.28 9.70
CA GLU A 54 15.66 0.67 10.95
C GLU A 54 15.48 1.77 12.01
N ALA A 55 14.32 1.79 12.65
CA ALA A 55 13.98 2.72 13.70
C ALA A 55 13.17 2.00 14.78
N LEU A 56 13.54 2.20 16.06
CA LEU A 56 12.85 1.59 17.21
C LEU A 56 12.70 0.05 17.11
N GLY A 57 13.65 -0.61 16.46
CA GLY A 57 13.60 -2.06 16.21
C GLY A 57 12.51 -2.47 15.23
N VAL A 58 12.10 -1.57 14.33
CA VAL A 58 11.31 -1.88 13.14
C VAL A 58 12.17 -1.58 11.92
N LYS A 59 12.49 -2.62 11.15
CA LYS A 59 13.06 -2.45 9.82
C LYS A 59 11.94 -2.09 8.86
N VAL A 60 12.09 -0.98 8.18
CA VAL A 60 11.16 -0.45 7.18
C VAL A 60 11.84 -0.54 5.82
N ASN A 61 11.23 -1.27 4.89
CA ASN A 61 11.70 -1.39 3.52
C ASN A 61 10.66 -0.86 2.55
N ILE A 62 11.10 -0.02 1.60
CA ILE A 62 10.29 0.44 0.47
C ILE A 62 10.84 -0.26 -0.78
N ALA A 63 10.03 -1.11 -1.39
CA ALA A 63 10.43 -1.90 -2.54
C ALA A 63 10.11 -1.19 -3.85
N GLU A 64 8.86 -0.75 -4.02
CA GLU A 64 8.40 -0.07 -5.24
C GLU A 64 7.55 1.16 -4.92
N VAL A 65 7.73 2.22 -5.71
CA VAL A 65 6.88 3.40 -5.72
C VAL A 65 6.24 3.51 -7.10
N VAL A 66 4.91 3.62 -7.13
CA VAL A 66 4.12 3.79 -8.35
C VAL A 66 3.41 5.13 -8.29
N ILE A 67 3.75 6.03 -9.20
CA ILE A 67 3.10 7.32 -9.36
C ILE A 67 2.04 7.18 -10.45
N LYS A 68 0.78 7.39 -10.08
CA LYS A 68 -0.38 7.41 -10.97
C LYS A 68 -0.89 8.85 -11.11
N PRO A 69 -1.79 9.16 -12.05
CA PRO A 69 -2.32 10.51 -12.23
C PRO A 69 -3.04 11.08 -10.98
N ASP A 70 -3.64 10.21 -10.17
CA ASP A 70 -4.51 10.57 -9.05
C ASP A 70 -3.98 10.17 -7.66
N ARG A 71 -2.93 9.35 -7.58
CA ARG A 71 -2.36 8.85 -6.32
C ARG A 71 -0.91 8.39 -6.45
N ILE A 72 -0.24 8.24 -5.33
CA ILE A 72 1.04 7.54 -5.22
C ILE A 72 0.86 6.29 -4.36
N GLU A 73 1.31 5.15 -4.86
CA GLU A 73 1.29 3.88 -4.14
C GLU A 73 2.72 3.48 -3.77
N VAL A 74 2.93 3.10 -2.52
CA VAL A 74 4.24 2.75 -1.95
C VAL A 74 4.17 1.34 -1.38
N GLY A 75 4.76 0.39 -2.09
CA GLY A 75 4.88 -1.00 -1.63
C GLY A 75 5.99 -1.14 -0.61
N MET A 76 5.65 -1.63 0.58
CA MET A 76 6.57 -1.73 1.70
C MET A 76 6.42 -3.03 2.50
N ASN A 77 7.49 -3.35 3.24
CA ASN A 77 7.45 -4.35 4.29
C ASN A 77 8.08 -3.81 5.58
N LEU A 78 7.51 -4.25 6.69
CA LEU A 78 7.91 -3.93 8.06
C LEU A 78 8.34 -5.23 8.74
N GLU A 79 9.46 -5.22 9.44
CA GLU A 79 9.91 -6.33 10.29
C GLU A 79 10.18 -5.81 11.69
N ASN A 80 9.44 -6.29 12.68
CA ASN A 80 9.74 -6.01 14.07
C ASN A 80 10.91 -6.91 14.51
N THR A 81 12.08 -6.32 14.69
CA THR A 81 13.31 -7.00 15.10
C THR A 81 13.42 -7.18 16.61
N ASN A 82 12.49 -6.60 17.39
CA ASN A 82 12.40 -6.82 18.83
C ASN A 82 11.74 -8.17 19.16
N SER A 83 11.93 -8.64 20.40
CA SER A 83 11.16 -9.76 20.97
C SER A 83 9.72 -9.36 21.32
N ASP A 84 9.51 -8.08 21.61
CA ASP A 84 8.24 -7.56 22.14
C ASP A 84 7.44 -6.90 21.01
N GLN A 85 6.14 -6.72 21.25
CA GLN A 85 5.25 -6.01 20.34
C GLN A 85 5.64 -4.54 20.20
N VAL A 86 5.63 -4.03 18.97
CA VAL A 86 5.78 -2.60 18.66
C VAL A 86 4.49 -2.06 18.06
N THR A 87 4.17 -0.81 18.35
CA THR A 87 3.08 -0.08 17.69
C THR A 87 3.66 0.90 16.68
N TRP A 88 3.26 0.82 15.42
CA TRP A 88 3.77 1.67 14.34
C TRP A 88 2.69 1.95 13.30
N TRP A 89 2.34 3.22 13.05
CA TRP A 89 1.21 3.61 12.18
C TRP A 89 1.67 4.47 10.97
N PRO A 90 2.30 3.86 9.96
CA PRO A 90 2.85 4.60 8.84
C PRO A 90 1.75 5.16 7.92
N ASP A 91 0.55 4.58 7.98
CA ASP A 91 -0.67 5.05 7.32
C ASP A 91 -1.29 6.31 7.96
N GLN A 92 -0.93 6.64 9.22
CA GLN A 92 -1.39 7.85 9.90
C GLN A 92 -0.38 9.00 9.82
N GLU A 93 0.92 8.68 9.85
CA GLU A 93 1.99 9.69 9.93
C GLU A 93 2.77 9.87 8.63
N GLY A 94 2.66 8.92 7.71
CA GLY A 94 3.39 8.91 6.44
C GLY A 94 3.10 10.16 5.62
N LYS A 95 4.17 10.71 5.03
CA LYS A 95 4.11 11.89 4.14
C LYS A 95 5.00 11.69 2.92
N ILE A 96 4.50 12.13 1.76
CA ILE A 96 5.31 12.30 0.56
C ILE A 96 5.44 13.79 0.28
N VAL A 97 6.68 14.25 0.06
CA VAL A 97 6.97 15.63 -0.33
C VAL A 97 7.49 15.65 -1.77
N VAL A 98 6.80 16.35 -2.66
CA VAL A 98 7.20 16.55 -4.06
C VAL A 98 7.28 18.04 -4.34
N GLY A 99 8.50 18.57 -4.42
CA GLY A 99 8.71 20.02 -4.54
C GLY A 99 8.15 20.77 -3.33
N ASP A 100 7.12 21.60 -3.56
CA ASP A 100 6.43 22.39 -2.53
C ASP A 100 5.13 21.75 -2.02
N LYS A 101 4.80 20.53 -2.45
CA LYS A 101 3.57 19.81 -2.07
C LYS A 101 3.87 18.72 -1.04
N GLN A 102 2.98 18.59 -0.06
CA GLN A 102 2.93 17.47 0.87
C GLN A 102 1.64 16.67 0.66
N LEU A 103 1.78 15.36 0.48
CA LEU A 103 0.70 14.39 0.43
C LEU A 103 0.74 13.57 1.71
N ASN A 104 -0.41 13.35 2.34
CA ASN A 104 -0.52 12.49 3.52
C ASN A 104 -1.08 11.14 3.10
N ALA A 105 -0.73 10.08 3.82
CA ALA A 105 -1.28 8.76 3.55
C ALA A 105 -2.81 8.76 3.64
N ASN A 106 -3.44 8.02 2.73
CA ASN A 106 -4.86 7.78 2.67
C ASN A 106 -5.17 6.40 3.26
N MET A 107 -5.65 6.41 4.51
CA MET A 107 -6.00 5.21 5.27
C MET A 107 -7.18 4.40 4.67
N PHE A 108 -7.90 4.95 3.69
CA PHE A 108 -9.10 4.32 3.11
C PHE A 108 -8.87 3.69 1.73
N MET A 109 -7.73 3.95 1.09
CA MET A 109 -7.43 3.46 -0.27
C MET A 109 -6.24 2.50 -0.36
N GLY A 110 -5.48 2.31 0.72
CA GLY A 110 -4.34 1.39 0.78
C GLY A 110 -4.59 0.14 1.62
N ASP A 111 -3.57 -0.71 1.71
CA ASP A 111 -3.57 -1.85 2.63
C ASP A 111 -3.42 -1.37 4.08
N SER A 112 -3.91 -2.18 5.01
CA SER A 112 -3.61 -2.01 6.44
C SER A 112 -2.19 -2.52 6.73
N VAL A 113 -1.19 -1.65 6.64
CA VAL A 113 0.20 -1.94 7.01
C VAL A 113 0.61 -1.13 8.24
N GLY A 114 1.10 -1.82 9.27
CA GLY A 114 1.38 -1.23 10.59
C GLY A 114 0.39 -1.67 11.66
N GLY A 115 0.16 -0.79 12.63
CA GLY A 115 -0.56 -1.07 13.86
C GLY A 115 0.30 -1.78 14.89
N GLU A 116 -0.28 -2.79 15.52
CA GLU A 116 0.43 -3.64 16.48
C GLU A 116 1.17 -4.76 15.74
N ILE A 117 2.50 -4.73 15.81
CA ILE A 117 3.39 -5.69 15.15
C ILE A 117 4.04 -6.57 16.22
N ALA A 118 3.68 -7.85 16.25
CA ALA A 118 4.28 -8.83 17.17
C ALA A 118 5.80 -8.95 16.97
N GLY A 119 6.53 -9.27 18.04
CA GLY A 119 7.98 -9.44 18.00
C GLY A 119 8.42 -10.53 17.02
N GLY A 120 9.46 -10.24 16.23
CA GLY A 120 10.02 -11.15 15.23
C GLY A 120 9.16 -11.38 13.98
N VAL A 121 8.05 -10.66 13.80
CA VAL A 121 7.11 -10.85 12.68
C VAL A 121 7.32 -9.80 11.60
N LYS A 122 7.00 -10.18 10.36
CA LYS A 122 6.95 -9.31 9.19
C LYS A 122 5.52 -9.01 8.77
N GLN A 123 5.29 -7.79 8.34
CA GLN A 123 4.08 -7.36 7.64
C GLN A 123 4.48 -6.74 6.29
N ASN A 124 3.59 -6.80 5.32
CA ASN A 124 3.78 -6.16 4.03
C ASN A 124 2.46 -5.55 3.56
N GLY A 125 2.55 -4.48 2.78
CA GLY A 125 1.38 -3.84 2.22
C GLY A 125 1.74 -2.58 1.44
N VAL A 126 0.73 -1.99 0.86
CA VAL A 126 0.84 -0.80 0.03
C VAL A 126 0.18 0.39 0.73
N LEU A 127 0.95 1.43 0.99
CA LEU A 127 0.41 2.72 1.40
C LEU A 127 0.03 3.54 0.18
N THR A 128 -1.13 4.21 0.23
CA THR A 128 -1.62 5.12 -0.80
C THR A 128 -1.56 6.55 -0.30
N PHE A 129 -1.17 7.50 -1.15
CA PHE A 129 -1.05 8.94 -0.87
C PHE A 129 -1.75 9.76 -1.94
#